data_AF-A0A5C2S1Q1-F1
#
_entry.id   AF-A0A5C2S1Q1-F1
#
_cell.length_a   1.000
_cell.length_b   1.000
_cell.length_c   1.000
_cell.angle_alpha   90.00
_cell.angle_beta   90.00
_cell.angle_gamma   90.00
#
_symmetry.space_group_name_H-M   'P 1'
#
loop_
_entity.id
_entity.type
_entity.pdbx_description
1 polymer ?
#
loop_
_entity_poly.entity_id
_entity_poly.type
_entity_poly.pdbx_seq_one_letter_code
_entity_poly.pdbx_strand_id
1 'polypeptide(L)'
;MQQFRGNAVKDVDLDPDIPIYQNMDKYLSVKLDCLSDYRVEHDIAKEMKECSTYLTQVKSVQIIDRADAHDPEAIIELAVRFISGCAMRKQSVEGALCSLDAITDPTREAARSSRKVTPPELVGQAYSLAAHAQYQKFVASPAERQDIETDEHLFCRSETRRLGYGQPPLTSLALAAHHANESVKLGLVSHAVLTVGMTFRDIGESCGVDVTMMPEGAKKFRPLWREVARRVEEIYEQERKRRQPSEQKDGCGFACAAEGCDVRREQKSALRSCAGKCPTDLKPSYTHLHSSVQDWPRHKLICKPGITGKIPKVTDKAKVLELLEVGDEVEEELQVQEDERTDAELEAFRAARRSAPPVDPKYAVLDISESEPPASEA
;
A
#
# COMPACT_ATOMS: atom_id res chain seq x y z
N MET A 1 5.41 2.68 -19.61
CA MET A 1 5.46 2.59 -18.14
C MET A 1 5.37 3.99 -17.57
N GLN A 2 4.18 4.43 -17.20
CA GLN A 2 4.05 5.62 -16.36
C GLN A 2 4.30 5.15 -14.93
N GLN A 3 5.52 5.40 -14.46
CA GLN A 3 5.84 5.27 -13.05
C GLN A 3 5.14 6.44 -12.36
N PHE A 4 4.13 6.17 -11.55
CA PHE A 4 3.68 7.13 -10.53
C PHE A 4 4.76 7.20 -9.44
N ARG A 5 5.90 7.80 -9.79
CA ARG A 5 6.77 8.42 -8.80
C ARG A 5 6.08 9.72 -8.42
N GLY A 6 6.11 10.10 -7.14
CA GLY A 6 5.74 11.45 -6.67
C GLY A 6 6.54 12.61 -7.30
N ASN A 7 7.34 12.35 -8.34
CA ASN A 7 7.95 13.35 -9.21
C ASN A 7 7.12 13.64 -10.47
N ALA A 8 6.33 12.69 -11.00
CA ALA A 8 5.53 12.92 -12.21
C ALA A 8 4.39 13.93 -11.99
N VAL A 9 3.94 14.07 -10.73
CA VAL A 9 2.89 15.02 -10.33
C VAL A 9 3.44 16.45 -10.15
N LYS A 10 4.76 16.61 -9.98
CA LYS A 10 5.40 17.91 -9.75
C LYS A 10 5.61 18.74 -11.02
N ASP A 11 5.58 18.09 -12.19
CA ASP A 11 5.91 18.70 -13.49
C ASP A 11 4.66 18.87 -14.39
N VAL A 12 3.45 18.89 -13.81
CA VAL A 12 2.22 19.14 -14.58
C VAL A 12 2.06 20.64 -14.74
N ASP A 13 2.11 21.13 -15.99
CA ASP A 13 1.76 22.51 -16.35
C ASP A 13 0.25 22.71 -16.09
N LEU A 14 -0.07 23.18 -14.89
CA LEU A 14 -1.42 23.53 -14.48
C LEU A 14 -1.71 24.97 -14.90
N ASP A 15 -2.95 25.21 -15.30
CA ASP A 15 -3.48 26.56 -15.53
C ASP A 15 -3.24 27.43 -14.27
N PRO A 16 -2.64 28.63 -14.38
CA PRO A 16 -2.31 29.49 -13.23
C PRO A 16 -3.51 29.85 -12.35
N ASP A 17 -4.74 29.70 -12.82
CA ASP A 17 -5.96 30.01 -12.06
C ASP A 17 -6.43 28.87 -11.14
N ILE A 18 -5.74 27.71 -11.10
CA ILE A 18 -6.12 26.56 -10.27
C ILE A 18 -5.52 26.70 -8.85
N PRO A 19 -6.33 26.76 -7.77
CA PRO A 19 -5.81 26.79 -6.40
C PRO A 19 -5.00 25.51 -6.08
N ILE A 20 -3.76 25.68 -5.63
CA ILE A 20 -2.90 24.57 -5.21
C ILE A 20 -2.90 24.46 -3.70
N TYR A 21 -3.26 23.28 -3.19
CA TYR A 21 -3.25 22.97 -1.76
C TYR A 21 -1.94 22.30 -1.35
N GLN A 22 -1.53 22.52 -0.09
CA GLN A 22 -0.41 21.78 0.48
C GLN A 22 -0.69 20.27 0.45
N ASN A 23 0.30 19.48 0.02
CA ASN A 23 0.21 18.02 -0.16
C ASN A 23 -0.86 17.55 -1.18
N MET A 24 -1.33 18.41 -2.09
CA MET A 24 -2.33 18.03 -3.09
C MET A 24 -1.82 16.94 -4.05
N ASP A 25 -0.52 16.94 -4.34
CA ASP A 25 0.16 15.89 -5.11
C ASP A 25 0.06 14.52 -4.42
N LYS A 26 0.26 14.49 -3.10
CA LYS A 26 0.09 13.29 -2.28
C LYS A 26 -1.37 12.87 -2.19
N TYR A 27 -2.30 13.83 -2.07
CA TYR A 27 -3.74 13.57 -2.06
C TYR A 27 -4.17 12.86 -3.33
N LEU A 28 -3.79 13.39 -4.50
CA LEU A 28 -4.04 12.75 -5.78
C LEU A 28 -3.39 11.35 -5.83
N SER A 29 -2.11 11.25 -5.46
CA SER A 29 -1.39 9.96 -5.49
C SER A 29 -2.09 8.89 -4.66
N VAL A 30 -2.54 9.21 -3.44
CA VAL A 30 -3.29 8.27 -2.59
C VAL A 30 -4.60 7.83 -3.25
N LYS A 31 -5.34 8.75 -3.89
CA LYS A 31 -6.59 8.41 -4.59
C LYS A 31 -6.32 7.44 -5.74
N LEU A 32 -5.35 7.75 -6.59
CA LEU A 32 -5.00 6.90 -7.73
C LEU A 32 -4.47 5.54 -7.28
N ASP A 33 -3.65 5.53 -6.22
CA ASP A 33 -3.02 4.31 -5.74
C ASP A 33 -3.99 3.37 -5.02
N CYS A 34 -5.05 3.91 -4.41
CA CYS A 34 -5.90 3.16 -3.48
C CYS A 34 -7.36 3.01 -3.93
N LEU A 35 -7.94 3.94 -4.69
CA LEU A 35 -9.39 3.98 -4.92
C LEU A 35 -9.83 3.38 -6.25
N SER A 36 -8.88 3.10 -7.14
CA SER A 36 -9.11 2.59 -8.50
C SER A 36 -8.39 1.27 -8.73
N ASP A 37 -8.89 0.46 -9.66
CA ASP A 37 -8.15 -0.70 -10.15
C ASP A 37 -6.88 -0.23 -10.87
N TYR A 38 -5.77 -0.93 -10.68
CA TYR A 38 -4.47 -0.55 -11.24
C TYR A 38 -4.41 -0.52 -12.77
N ARG A 39 -5.42 -1.08 -13.44
CA ARG A 39 -5.55 -1.06 -14.90
C ARG A 39 -6.18 0.22 -15.44
N VAL A 40 -6.79 1.02 -14.58
CA VAL A 40 -7.41 2.28 -14.99
C VAL A 40 -6.31 3.25 -15.38
N GLU A 41 -6.39 3.79 -16.59
CA GLU A 41 -5.52 4.87 -17.03
C GLU A 41 -6.10 6.20 -16.54
N HIS A 42 -5.25 7.04 -15.95
CA HIS A 42 -5.65 8.33 -15.36
C HIS A 42 -5.04 9.50 -16.14
N ASP A 43 -5.87 10.48 -16.45
CA ASP A 43 -5.42 11.79 -16.94
C ASP A 43 -5.06 12.68 -15.75
N ILE A 44 -3.77 12.81 -15.48
CA ILE A 44 -3.27 13.47 -14.27
C ILE A 44 -3.55 14.96 -14.25
N ALA A 45 -3.54 15.63 -15.41
CA ALA A 45 -3.87 17.04 -15.46
C ALA A 45 -5.36 17.25 -15.11
N LYS A 46 -6.24 16.39 -15.64
CA LYS A 46 -7.67 16.42 -15.35
C LYS A 46 -7.96 16.10 -13.88
N GLU A 47 -7.42 15.00 -13.37
CA GLU A 47 -7.64 14.54 -11.99
C GLU A 47 -7.12 15.55 -10.96
N MET A 48 -5.99 16.21 -11.25
CA MET A 48 -5.46 17.29 -10.43
C MET A 48 -6.42 18.49 -10.35
N LYS A 49 -6.98 18.89 -11.49
CA LYS A 49 -7.98 19.97 -11.56
C LYS A 49 -9.25 19.62 -10.78
N GLU A 50 -9.71 18.37 -10.88
CA GLU A 50 -10.87 17.87 -10.14
C GLU A 50 -10.61 17.87 -8.63
N CYS A 51 -9.41 17.44 -8.21
CA CYS A 51 -9.00 17.47 -6.81
C CYS A 51 -8.95 18.91 -6.25
N SER A 52 -8.36 19.86 -6.97
CA SER A 52 -8.35 21.28 -6.57
C SER A 52 -9.77 21.84 -6.44
N THR A 53 -10.64 21.56 -7.41
CA THR A 53 -12.05 21.99 -7.40
C THR A 53 -12.78 21.42 -6.20
N TYR A 54 -12.61 20.12 -5.93
CA TYR A 54 -13.24 19.43 -4.80
C TYR A 54 -12.78 19.99 -3.45
N LEU A 55 -11.47 20.18 -3.26
CA LEU A 55 -10.89 20.73 -2.02
C LEU A 55 -11.33 22.19 -1.78
N THR A 56 -11.57 22.95 -2.86
CA THR A 56 -12.14 24.30 -2.76
C THR A 56 -13.56 24.27 -2.20
N GLN A 57 -14.40 23.39 -2.75
CA GLN A 57 -15.82 23.28 -2.43
C GLN A 57 -16.09 22.60 -1.09
N VAL A 58 -15.33 21.55 -0.75
CA VAL A 58 -15.62 20.65 0.37
C VAL A 58 -14.57 20.78 1.47
N LYS A 59 -14.96 21.49 2.55
CA LYS A 59 -14.07 21.76 3.69
C LYS A 59 -13.92 20.54 4.60
N SER A 60 -12.78 20.44 5.28
CA SER A 60 -12.47 19.30 6.15
C SER A 60 -13.49 19.12 7.28
N VAL A 61 -14.05 20.20 7.83
CA VAL A 61 -15.10 20.14 8.87
C VAL A 61 -16.34 19.40 8.36
N GLN A 62 -16.79 19.70 7.13
CA GLN A 62 -17.94 19.04 6.53
C GLN A 62 -17.71 17.55 6.29
N ILE A 63 -16.47 17.16 5.94
CA ILE A 63 -16.09 15.75 5.80
C ILE A 63 -16.10 15.04 7.15
N ILE A 64 -15.57 15.68 8.20
CA ILE A 64 -15.57 15.13 9.56
C ILE A 64 -17.00 14.94 10.05
N ASP A 65 -17.86 15.95 9.94
CA ASP A 65 -19.27 15.85 10.37
C ASP A 65 -20.01 14.73 9.65
N ARG A 66 -19.78 14.56 8.34
CA ARG A 66 -20.35 13.47 7.55
C ARG A 66 -19.79 12.10 7.97
N ALA A 67 -18.48 12.01 8.21
CA ALA A 67 -17.85 10.78 8.68
C ALA A 67 -18.35 10.38 10.08
N ASP A 68 -18.55 11.35 10.97
CA ASP A 68 -19.18 11.16 12.29
C ASP A 68 -20.65 10.74 12.16
N ALA A 69 -21.35 11.22 11.14
CA ALA A 69 -22.67 10.73 10.73
C ALA A 69 -22.63 9.33 10.06
N HIS A 70 -21.44 8.75 9.89
CA HIS A 70 -21.18 7.43 9.29
C HIS A 70 -21.49 7.36 7.78
N ASP A 71 -21.27 8.44 7.06
CA ASP A 71 -21.25 8.47 5.61
C ASP A 71 -19.96 7.77 5.09
N PRO A 72 -20.07 6.62 4.38
CA PRO A 72 -18.90 5.84 4.02
C PRO A 72 -17.99 6.55 3.01
N GLU A 73 -18.55 7.33 2.09
CA GLU A 73 -17.77 8.16 1.17
C GLU A 73 -16.98 9.24 1.92
N ALA A 74 -17.58 9.86 2.94
CA ALA A 74 -16.88 10.82 3.79
C ALA A 74 -15.78 10.17 4.65
N ILE A 75 -16.00 8.95 5.15
CA ILE A 75 -14.99 8.18 5.88
C ILE A 75 -13.77 7.89 4.99
N ILE A 76 -14.01 7.46 3.74
CA ILE A 76 -12.96 7.20 2.76
C ILE A 76 -12.20 8.48 2.43
N GLU A 77 -12.90 9.58 2.14
CA GLU A 77 -12.29 10.88 1.87
C GLU A 77 -11.47 11.39 3.06
N LEU A 78 -11.97 11.24 4.29
CA LEU A 78 -11.25 11.61 5.51
C LEU A 78 -9.94 10.80 5.64
N ALA A 79 -9.99 9.50 5.37
CA ALA A 79 -8.81 8.65 5.38
C ALA A 79 -7.78 9.07 4.32
N VAL A 80 -8.20 9.43 3.10
CA VAL A 80 -7.31 9.97 2.06
C VAL A 80 -6.62 11.26 2.53
N ARG A 81 -7.38 12.18 3.16
CA ARG A 81 -6.83 13.42 3.71
C ARG A 81 -5.82 13.16 4.83
N PHE A 82 -6.10 12.21 5.73
CA PHE A 82 -5.16 11.80 6.78
C PHE A 82 -3.87 11.18 6.22
N ILE A 83 -3.97 10.26 5.25
CA ILE A 83 -2.79 9.61 4.64
C ILE A 83 -1.95 10.61 3.85
N SER A 84 -2.57 11.55 3.14
CA SER A 84 -1.85 12.56 2.35
C SER A 84 -1.36 13.75 3.17
N GLY A 85 -2.01 14.03 4.31
CA GLY A 85 -1.85 15.29 5.05
C GLY A 85 -2.43 16.51 4.32
N CYS A 86 -3.22 16.32 3.26
CA CYS A 86 -3.84 17.41 2.53
C CYS A 86 -5.09 17.89 3.26
N ALA A 87 -5.22 19.21 3.43
CA ALA A 87 -6.28 19.86 4.20
C ALA A 87 -6.41 19.39 5.66
N MET A 88 -5.35 18.80 6.23
CA MET A 88 -5.23 18.33 7.62
C MET A 88 -4.09 19.07 8.33
N ARG A 89 -4.13 19.11 9.66
CA ARG A 89 -3.03 19.70 10.47
C ARG A 89 -1.72 18.93 10.31
N LYS A 90 -1.81 17.61 10.18
CA LYS A 90 -0.67 16.73 9.93
C LYS A 90 -1.12 15.48 9.18
N GLN A 91 -0.17 14.86 8.50
CA GLN A 91 -0.32 13.50 8.00
C GLN A 91 -0.43 12.54 9.19
N SER A 92 -1.35 11.58 9.15
CA SER A 92 -1.53 10.58 10.21
C SER A 92 -2.10 9.27 9.66
N VAL A 93 -1.26 8.24 9.61
CA VAL A 93 -1.69 6.89 9.19
C VAL A 93 -2.67 6.26 10.19
N GLU A 94 -2.49 6.52 11.49
CA GLU A 94 -3.40 6.02 12.52
C GLU A 94 -4.75 6.74 12.49
N GLY A 95 -4.79 8.04 12.19
CA GLY A 95 -6.04 8.77 11.99
C GLY A 95 -6.85 8.22 10.82
N ALA A 96 -6.17 7.89 9.72
CA ALA A 96 -6.79 7.22 8.59
C ALA A 96 -7.34 5.84 8.97
N LEU A 97 -6.51 5.00 9.60
CA LEU A 97 -6.92 3.66 10.02
C LEU A 97 -8.07 3.69 11.04
N CYS A 98 -8.06 4.63 11.98
CA CYS A 98 -9.13 4.83 12.97
C CYS A 98 -10.46 5.17 12.29
N SER A 99 -10.41 6.00 11.25
CA SER A 99 -11.59 6.34 10.43
C SER A 99 -12.09 5.10 9.67
N LEU A 100 -11.18 4.36 9.03
CA LEU A 100 -11.47 3.19 8.21
C LEU A 100 -12.02 2.01 9.01
N ASP A 101 -11.66 1.86 10.29
CA ASP A 101 -12.23 0.84 11.19
C ASP A 101 -13.77 0.94 11.30
N ALA A 102 -14.36 2.08 10.94
CA ALA A 102 -15.81 2.19 10.85
C ALA A 102 -16.41 1.32 9.74
N ILE A 103 -15.64 1.00 8.69
CA ILE A 103 -16.05 0.18 7.54
C ILE A 103 -15.42 -1.22 7.63
N THR A 104 -14.18 -1.34 8.07
CA THR A 104 -13.40 -2.59 7.96
C THR A 104 -13.45 -3.50 9.19
N ASP A 105 -13.98 -3.03 10.34
CA ASP A 105 -14.14 -3.83 11.56
C ASP A 105 -15.56 -4.45 11.62
N PRO A 106 -15.68 -5.79 11.45
CA PRO A 106 -16.98 -6.48 11.46
C PRO A 106 -17.75 -6.31 12.76
N THR A 107 -17.06 -6.12 13.89
CA THR A 107 -17.73 -5.94 15.19
C THR A 107 -18.40 -4.58 15.30
N ARG A 108 -17.79 -3.55 14.68
CA ARG A 108 -18.36 -2.21 14.62
C ARG A 108 -19.43 -2.13 13.54
N GLU A 109 -19.29 -2.89 12.46
CA GLU A 109 -20.34 -3.02 11.43
C GLU A 109 -21.59 -3.71 11.98
N ALA A 110 -21.44 -4.86 12.64
CA ALA A 110 -22.55 -5.63 13.21
C ALA A 110 -23.32 -4.86 14.31
N ALA A 111 -22.61 -4.06 15.12
CA ALA A 111 -23.22 -3.17 16.11
C ALA A 111 -24.12 -2.08 15.48
N ARG A 112 -24.05 -1.89 14.15
CA ARG A 112 -24.80 -0.86 13.40
C ARG A 112 -25.92 -1.45 12.53
N SER A 113 -26.36 -2.68 12.81
CA SER A 113 -27.38 -3.46 12.06
C SER A 113 -28.70 -2.74 11.72
N SER A 114 -28.98 -1.56 12.28
CA SER A 114 -30.10 -0.69 11.90
C SER A 114 -29.80 0.30 10.75
N ARG A 115 -28.57 0.31 10.20
CA ARG A 115 -28.12 1.27 9.16
C ARG A 115 -28.02 0.63 7.78
N LYS A 116 -28.00 1.50 6.76
CA LYS A 116 -27.83 1.12 5.35
C LYS A 116 -26.48 0.41 5.19
N VAL A 117 -26.50 -0.77 4.56
CA VAL A 117 -25.30 -1.57 4.27
C VAL A 117 -24.38 -0.76 3.37
N THR A 118 -23.09 -0.71 3.72
CA THR A 118 -22.07 -0.04 2.91
C THR A 118 -21.88 -0.79 1.58
N PRO A 119 -21.90 -0.11 0.42
CA PRO A 119 -21.66 -0.74 -0.88
C PRO A 119 -20.32 -1.51 -0.91
N PRO A 120 -20.26 -2.73 -1.46
CA PRO A 120 -19.04 -3.54 -1.52
C PRO A 120 -17.85 -2.81 -2.14
N GLU A 121 -18.10 -1.93 -3.11
CA GLU A 121 -17.07 -1.12 -3.78
C GLU A 121 -16.36 -0.20 -2.78
N LEU A 122 -17.13 0.48 -1.91
CA LEU A 122 -16.59 1.35 -0.86
C LEU A 122 -15.88 0.55 0.23
N VAL A 123 -16.38 -0.64 0.56
CA VAL A 123 -15.68 -1.56 1.49
C VAL A 123 -14.33 -1.98 0.89
N GLY A 124 -14.27 -2.28 -0.40
CA GLY A 124 -13.03 -2.60 -1.11
C GLY A 124 -12.03 -1.45 -1.08
N GLN A 125 -12.49 -0.22 -1.34
CA GLN A 125 -11.68 0.99 -1.23
C GLN A 125 -11.15 1.23 0.19
N ALA A 126 -11.98 1.00 1.21
CA ALA A 126 -11.57 1.14 2.60
C ALA A 126 -10.47 0.13 2.97
N TYR A 127 -10.59 -1.13 2.54
CA TYR A 127 -9.54 -2.13 2.72
C TYR A 127 -8.27 -1.77 1.95
N SER A 128 -8.38 -1.28 0.71
CA SER A 128 -7.23 -0.83 -0.07
C SER A 128 -6.47 0.32 0.60
N LEU A 129 -7.18 1.33 1.13
CA LEU A 129 -6.58 2.42 1.92
C LEU A 129 -5.95 1.93 3.22
N ALA A 130 -6.60 1.01 3.93
CA ALA A 130 -6.07 0.43 5.16
C ALA A 130 -4.78 -0.35 4.87
N ALA A 131 -4.73 -1.10 3.76
CA ALA A 131 -3.52 -1.77 3.30
C ALA A 131 -2.40 -0.76 3.02
N HIS A 132 -2.70 0.36 2.37
CA HIS A 132 -1.74 1.43 2.11
C HIS A 132 -1.20 2.07 3.39
N ALA A 133 -2.09 2.40 4.35
CA ALA A 133 -1.69 3.02 5.61
C ALA A 133 -0.83 2.07 6.47
N GLN A 134 -1.19 0.79 6.57
CA GLN A 134 -0.38 -0.22 7.24
C GLN A 134 0.98 -0.44 6.53
N TYR A 135 1.00 -0.36 5.20
CA TYR A 135 2.24 -0.41 4.43
C TYR A 135 3.15 0.80 4.72
N GLN A 136 2.59 2.00 4.87
CA GLN A 136 3.34 3.19 5.28
C GLN A 136 3.98 2.98 6.67
N LYS A 137 3.26 2.38 7.64
CA LYS A 137 3.84 2.00 8.94
C LYS A 137 5.00 1.01 8.80
N PHE A 138 4.88 0.04 7.90
CA PHE A 138 5.93 -0.92 7.62
C PHE A 138 7.20 -0.22 7.11
N VAL A 139 7.09 0.61 6.07
CA VAL A 139 8.26 1.26 5.44
C VAL A 139 8.78 2.50 6.18
N ALA A 140 8.08 2.95 7.21
CA ALA A 140 8.44 4.12 8.01
C ALA A 140 9.89 4.02 8.56
N SER A 141 10.61 5.13 8.48
CA SER A 141 11.91 5.32 9.10
C SER A 141 11.81 5.31 10.64
N PRO A 142 12.93 5.14 11.37
CA PRO A 142 12.90 5.17 12.83
C PRO A 142 12.28 6.45 13.42
N ALA A 143 12.50 7.61 12.79
CA ALA A 143 11.90 8.88 13.23
C ALA A 143 10.38 8.90 13.00
N GLU A 144 9.92 8.53 11.81
CA GLU A 144 8.49 8.47 11.49
C GLU A 144 7.74 7.47 12.38
N ARG A 145 8.39 6.37 12.79
CA ARG A 145 7.79 5.40 13.73
C ARG A 145 7.49 6.00 15.10
N GLN A 146 8.33 6.91 15.59
CA GLN A 146 8.08 7.57 16.87
C GLN A 146 6.83 8.46 16.80
N ASP A 147 6.65 9.16 15.68
CA ASP A 147 5.45 9.96 15.42
C ASP A 147 4.20 9.07 15.29
N ILE A 148 4.33 7.93 14.60
CA ILE A 148 3.26 6.93 14.46
C ILE A 148 2.86 6.36 15.82
N GLU A 149 3.83 5.99 16.68
CA GLU A 149 3.55 5.49 18.03
C GLU A 149 2.82 6.53 18.89
N THR A 150 3.17 7.81 18.74
CA THR A 150 2.45 8.90 19.41
C THR A 150 1.00 8.98 18.95
N ASP A 151 0.75 8.81 17.65
CA ASP A 151 -0.60 8.76 17.09
C ASP A 151 -1.35 7.48 17.51
N GLU A 152 -0.67 6.33 17.63
CA GLU A 152 -1.25 5.09 18.13
C GLU A 152 -1.83 5.30 19.54
N HIS A 153 -1.11 6.02 20.41
CA HIS A 153 -1.61 6.42 21.73
C HIS A 153 -2.79 7.40 21.66
N LEU A 154 -2.77 8.34 20.72
CA LEU A 154 -3.85 9.32 20.55
C LEU A 154 -5.15 8.69 20.05
N PHE A 155 -5.09 7.91 18.98
CA PHE A 155 -6.26 7.31 18.33
C PHE A 155 -6.72 6.03 19.02
N CYS A 156 -5.83 5.31 19.70
CA CYS A 156 -6.20 4.24 20.61
C CYS A 156 -7.07 3.13 19.95
N ARG A 157 -6.78 2.78 18.69
CA ARG A 157 -7.54 1.78 17.92
C ARG A 157 -7.64 0.44 18.66
N SER A 158 -8.73 -0.28 18.46
CA SER A 158 -8.98 -1.60 19.07
C SER A 158 -7.86 -2.59 18.72
N GLU A 159 -7.43 -2.60 17.47
CA GLU A 159 -6.32 -3.40 16.96
C GLU A 159 -4.99 -3.08 17.66
N THR A 160 -4.64 -1.80 17.77
CA THR A 160 -3.43 -1.33 18.44
C THR A 160 -3.45 -1.68 19.93
N ARG A 161 -4.59 -1.53 20.61
CA ARG A 161 -4.73 -1.96 22.02
C ARG A 161 -4.53 -3.47 22.19
N ARG A 162 -5.01 -4.28 21.25
CA ARG A 162 -4.90 -5.74 21.28
C ARG A 162 -3.46 -6.21 21.03
N LEU A 163 -2.78 -5.60 20.07
CA LEU A 163 -1.43 -6.00 19.67
C LEU A 163 -0.34 -5.35 20.52
N GLY A 164 -0.64 -4.20 21.12
CA GLY A 164 0.32 -3.31 21.80
C GLY A 164 0.77 -2.15 20.90
N TYR A 165 1.27 -1.09 21.52
CA TYR A 165 1.85 0.08 20.83
C TYR A 165 3.25 -0.24 20.28
N GLY A 166 3.69 0.49 19.26
CA GLY A 166 5.06 0.42 18.74
C GLY A 166 5.43 -0.92 18.12
N GLN A 167 4.46 -1.60 17.49
CA GLN A 167 4.68 -2.94 16.96
C GLN A 167 5.82 -3.02 15.94
N PRO A 168 6.54 -4.15 15.86
CA PRO A 168 7.56 -4.35 14.85
C PRO A 168 6.99 -4.20 13.42
N PRO A 169 7.81 -3.74 12.45
CA PRO A 169 7.34 -3.47 11.08
C PRO A 169 6.64 -4.66 10.42
N LEU A 170 7.12 -5.88 10.69
CA LEU A 170 6.54 -7.09 10.13
C LEU A 170 5.07 -7.29 10.52
N THR A 171 4.66 -6.84 11.71
CA THR A 171 3.26 -6.85 12.14
C THR A 171 2.42 -5.92 11.24
N SER A 172 2.92 -4.72 10.94
CA SER A 172 2.23 -3.79 10.02
C SER A 172 2.13 -4.36 8.60
N LEU A 173 3.17 -5.07 8.11
CA LEU A 173 3.11 -5.73 6.82
C LEU A 173 2.07 -6.86 6.78
N ALA A 174 1.96 -7.66 7.85
CA ALA A 174 0.96 -8.72 7.94
C ALA A 174 -0.48 -8.15 7.91
N LEU A 175 -0.72 -7.04 8.62
CA LEU A 175 -2.00 -6.33 8.59
C LEU A 175 -2.26 -5.72 7.20
N ALA A 176 -1.24 -5.14 6.57
CA ALA A 176 -1.35 -4.64 5.20
C ALA A 176 -1.75 -5.76 4.22
N ALA A 177 -1.13 -6.94 4.33
CA ALA A 177 -1.44 -8.09 3.49
C ALA A 177 -2.87 -8.61 3.73
N HIS A 178 -3.33 -8.60 4.98
CA HIS A 178 -4.72 -8.92 5.31
C HIS A 178 -5.71 -7.97 4.63
N HIS A 179 -5.56 -6.66 4.80
CA HIS A 179 -6.44 -5.69 4.16
C HIS A 179 -6.34 -5.74 2.63
N ALA A 180 -5.14 -5.92 2.08
CA ALA A 180 -4.96 -6.07 0.63
C ALA A 180 -5.73 -7.30 0.10
N ASN A 181 -5.69 -8.42 0.82
CA ASN A 181 -6.43 -9.61 0.46
C ASN A 181 -7.96 -9.42 0.54
N GLU A 182 -8.47 -8.71 1.55
CA GLU A 182 -9.91 -8.40 1.63
C GLU A 182 -10.36 -7.45 0.51
N SER A 183 -9.54 -6.46 0.13
CA SER A 183 -9.79 -5.62 -1.04
C SER A 183 -9.94 -6.45 -2.32
N VAL A 184 -9.03 -7.42 -2.54
CA VAL A 184 -9.10 -8.32 -3.71
C VAL A 184 -10.37 -9.15 -3.71
N LYS A 185 -10.79 -9.70 -2.55
CA LYS A 185 -12.05 -10.47 -2.45
C LYS A 185 -13.28 -9.64 -2.82
N LEU A 186 -13.23 -8.33 -2.58
CA LEU A 186 -14.28 -7.37 -2.95
C LEU A 186 -14.14 -6.85 -4.38
N GLY A 187 -13.16 -7.35 -5.15
CA GLY A 187 -12.98 -7.05 -6.56
C GLY A 187 -12.12 -5.82 -6.86
N LEU A 188 -11.52 -5.18 -5.85
CA LEU A 188 -10.61 -4.05 -6.07
C LEU A 188 -9.16 -4.48 -5.95
N VAL A 189 -8.43 -4.42 -7.07
CA VAL A 189 -6.97 -4.62 -7.13
C VAL A 189 -6.32 -3.27 -7.44
N SER A 190 -5.96 -2.51 -6.41
CA SER A 190 -5.32 -1.20 -6.59
C SER A 190 -3.79 -1.30 -6.70
N HIS A 191 -3.13 -0.19 -7.06
CA HIS A 191 -1.66 -0.13 -7.02
C HIS A 191 -1.11 -0.38 -5.60
N ALA A 192 -1.78 0.12 -4.57
CA ALA A 192 -1.41 -0.11 -3.17
C ALA A 192 -1.48 -1.59 -2.80
N VAL A 193 -2.57 -2.28 -3.18
CA VAL A 193 -2.76 -3.72 -2.98
C VAL A 193 -1.63 -4.53 -3.61
N LEU A 194 -1.30 -4.22 -4.87
CA LEU A 194 -0.20 -4.90 -5.58
C LEU A 194 1.17 -4.60 -4.97
N THR A 195 1.39 -3.37 -4.50
CA THR A 195 2.64 -2.97 -3.83
C THR A 195 2.86 -3.77 -2.56
N VAL A 196 1.81 -3.94 -1.74
CA VAL A 196 1.85 -4.80 -0.54
C VAL A 196 2.15 -6.24 -0.94
N GLY A 197 1.39 -6.80 -1.88
CA GLY A 197 1.54 -8.20 -2.31
C GLY A 197 2.93 -8.51 -2.88
N MET A 198 3.48 -7.63 -3.72
CA MET A 198 4.84 -7.82 -4.26
C MET A 198 5.93 -7.63 -3.21
N THR A 199 5.75 -6.70 -2.27
CA THR A 199 6.71 -6.55 -1.16
C THR A 199 6.72 -7.79 -0.27
N PHE A 200 5.53 -8.33 0.02
CA PHE A 200 5.38 -9.53 0.83
C PHE A 200 5.98 -10.76 0.12
N ARG A 201 5.78 -10.87 -1.20
CA ARG A 201 6.46 -11.85 -2.07
C ARG A 201 7.98 -11.78 -1.92
N ASP A 202 8.56 -10.60 -2.11
CA ASP A 202 10.02 -10.45 -2.15
C ASP A 202 10.68 -10.73 -0.80
N ILE A 203 9.99 -10.43 0.31
CA ILE A 203 10.44 -10.80 1.66
C ILE A 203 10.40 -12.32 1.84
N GLY A 204 9.32 -12.98 1.40
CA GLY A 204 9.22 -14.43 1.37
C GLY A 204 10.35 -15.09 0.58
N GLU A 205 10.61 -14.61 -0.64
CA GLU A 205 11.72 -15.10 -1.48
C GLU A 205 13.08 -14.90 -0.80
N SER A 206 13.29 -13.76 -0.15
CA SER A 206 14.54 -13.48 0.59
C SER A 206 14.74 -14.41 1.79
N CYS A 207 13.65 -14.94 2.33
CA CYS A 207 13.64 -15.94 3.39
C CYS A 207 13.76 -17.38 2.87
N GLY A 208 13.79 -17.59 1.55
CA GLY A 208 13.90 -18.91 0.93
C GLY A 208 12.55 -19.60 0.65
N VAL A 209 11.44 -18.88 0.73
CA VAL A 209 10.13 -19.40 0.31
C VAL A 209 10.05 -19.45 -1.21
N ASP A 210 9.55 -20.58 -1.74
CA ASP A 210 9.17 -20.65 -3.15
C ASP A 210 7.79 -20.02 -3.36
N VAL A 211 7.78 -18.71 -3.53
CA VAL A 211 6.54 -17.94 -3.72
C VAL A 211 5.79 -18.29 -5.01
N THR A 212 6.42 -19.00 -5.95
CA THR A 212 5.78 -19.40 -7.21
C THR A 212 4.67 -20.41 -7.00
N MET A 213 4.69 -21.14 -5.88
CA MET A 213 3.68 -22.13 -5.52
C MET A 213 2.53 -21.54 -4.69
N MET A 214 2.62 -20.27 -4.29
CA MET A 214 1.63 -19.63 -3.40
C MET A 214 0.25 -19.38 -4.04
N PRO A 215 0.12 -19.02 -5.34
CA PRO A 215 -1.20 -18.75 -5.93
C PRO A 215 -2.17 -19.95 -5.90
N GLU A 216 -1.62 -21.16 -5.93
CA GLU A 216 -2.36 -22.43 -5.86
C GLU A 216 -2.25 -23.11 -4.49
N GLY A 217 -1.08 -23.06 -3.86
CA GLY A 217 -0.76 -23.85 -2.66
C GLY A 217 -0.97 -23.13 -1.32
N ALA A 218 -0.99 -21.80 -1.28
CA ALA A 218 -1.19 -21.08 -0.01
C ALA A 218 -2.67 -21.09 0.40
N LYS A 219 -2.95 -21.42 1.67
CA LYS A 219 -4.29 -21.27 2.25
C LYS A 219 -4.56 -19.79 2.56
N LYS A 220 -3.61 -19.12 3.20
CA LYS A 220 -3.69 -17.68 3.51
C LYS A 220 -3.32 -16.79 2.32
N PHE A 221 -4.05 -15.68 2.22
CA PHE A 221 -3.87 -14.64 1.20
C PHE A 221 -3.93 -15.13 -0.26
N ARG A 222 -4.51 -16.31 -0.51
CA ARG A 222 -4.61 -16.90 -1.86
C ARG A 222 -5.16 -15.95 -2.93
N PRO A 223 -6.26 -15.18 -2.69
CA PRO A 223 -6.70 -14.15 -3.63
C PRO A 223 -5.60 -13.15 -4.00
N LEU A 224 -4.88 -12.60 -3.01
CA LEU A 224 -3.79 -11.66 -3.23
C LEU A 224 -2.64 -12.30 -4.04
N TRP A 225 -2.25 -13.55 -3.73
CA TRP A 225 -1.17 -14.23 -4.44
C TRP A 225 -1.45 -14.41 -5.93
N ARG A 226 -2.69 -14.75 -6.30
CA ARG A 226 -3.10 -14.87 -7.70
C ARG A 226 -2.96 -13.55 -8.45
N GLU A 227 -3.34 -12.46 -7.80
CA GLU A 227 -3.23 -11.12 -8.38
C GLU A 227 -1.78 -10.65 -8.53
N VAL A 228 -0.93 -10.97 -7.56
CA VAL A 228 0.52 -10.73 -7.66
C VAL A 228 1.12 -11.53 -8.81
N ALA A 229 0.81 -12.83 -8.92
CA ALA A 229 1.31 -13.67 -10.00
C ALA A 229 0.85 -13.16 -11.38
N ARG A 230 -0.43 -12.80 -11.51
CA ARG A 230 -0.99 -12.17 -12.71
C ARG A 230 -0.23 -10.90 -13.09
N ARG A 231 -0.01 -10.02 -12.12
CA ARG A 231 0.71 -8.75 -12.37
C ARG A 231 2.16 -8.97 -12.80
N VAL A 232 2.84 -9.95 -12.21
CA VAL A 232 4.21 -10.30 -12.57
C VAL A 232 4.28 -10.77 -14.03
N GLU A 233 3.35 -11.62 -14.45
CA GLU A 233 3.29 -12.06 -15.85
C GLU A 233 2.94 -10.92 -16.81
N GLU A 234 2.04 -10.01 -16.42
CA GLU A 234 1.76 -8.80 -17.22
C GLU A 234 3.03 -7.95 -17.42
N ILE A 235 3.86 -7.79 -16.39
CA ILE A 235 5.14 -7.06 -16.49
C ILE A 235 6.08 -7.76 -17.47
N TYR A 236 6.17 -9.09 -17.41
CA TYR A 236 7.00 -9.87 -18.33
C TYR A 236 6.51 -9.75 -19.77
N GLU A 237 5.21 -9.86 -20.00
CA GLU A 237 4.62 -9.75 -21.32
C GLU A 237 4.80 -8.35 -21.92
N GLN A 238 4.65 -7.30 -21.11
CA GLN A 238 4.94 -5.93 -21.53
C GLN A 238 6.39 -5.75 -21.96
N GLU A 239 7.33 -6.33 -21.21
CA GLU A 239 8.75 -6.26 -21.55
C GLU A 239 9.08 -7.09 -22.81
N ARG A 240 8.46 -8.27 -23.00
CA ARG A 240 8.59 -9.05 -24.24
C ARG A 240 8.14 -8.22 -25.44
N LYS A 241 6.96 -7.60 -25.38
CA LYS A 241 6.44 -6.72 -26.44
C LYS A 241 7.35 -5.53 -26.73
N ARG A 242 7.97 -4.96 -25.69
CA ARG A 242 8.94 -3.86 -25.85
C ARG A 242 10.22 -4.31 -26.58
N ARG A 243 10.66 -5.56 -26.40
CA ARG A 243 11.89 -6.11 -27.01
C ARG A 243 11.72 -6.67 -28.41
N GLN A 244 10.51 -7.11 -28.78
CA GLN A 244 10.23 -7.68 -30.12
C GLN A 244 10.73 -6.82 -31.31
N PRO A 245 10.57 -5.47 -31.32
CA PRO A 245 11.07 -4.64 -32.43
C PRO A 245 12.60 -4.57 -32.53
N SER A 246 13.30 -4.74 -31.40
CA SER A 246 14.77 -4.70 -31.32
C SER A 246 15.43 -6.04 -31.69
N GLU A 247 14.82 -7.17 -31.30
CA GLU A 247 15.38 -8.51 -31.57
C GLU A 247 15.29 -8.92 -33.05
N GLN A 248 14.32 -8.39 -33.80
CA GLN A 248 14.21 -8.62 -35.25
C GLN A 248 15.28 -7.90 -36.09
N LYS A 249 16.00 -6.92 -35.52
CA LYS A 249 17.02 -6.14 -36.24
C LYS A 249 18.45 -6.63 -36.03
N ASP A 250 18.71 -7.45 -35.01
CA ASP A 250 20.07 -7.82 -34.62
C ASP A 250 20.48 -9.20 -35.15
N GLY A 251 21.28 -9.18 -36.21
CA GLY A 251 21.93 -10.35 -36.78
C GLY A 251 22.89 -11.04 -35.80
N CYS A 252 22.77 -12.38 -35.77
CA CYS A 252 23.68 -13.42 -35.28
C CYS A 252 24.77 -12.97 -34.27
N GLY A 253 24.40 -12.81 -33.00
CA GLY A 253 25.34 -12.70 -31.88
C GLY A 253 24.64 -12.36 -30.57
N PHE A 254 25.22 -12.76 -29.44
CA PHE A 254 24.72 -12.38 -28.11
C PHE A 254 25.31 -11.02 -27.73
N ALA A 255 24.46 -10.02 -27.50
CA ALA A 255 24.87 -8.66 -27.15
C ALA A 255 24.84 -8.41 -25.64
N CYS A 256 25.66 -7.45 -25.19
CA CYS A 256 25.55 -6.89 -23.85
C CYS A 256 24.21 -6.14 -23.70
N ALA A 257 23.51 -6.35 -22.58
CA ALA A 257 22.22 -5.70 -22.33
C ALA A 257 22.33 -4.27 -21.79
N ALA A 258 23.53 -3.81 -21.42
CA ALA A 258 23.73 -2.47 -20.89
C ALA A 258 23.69 -1.42 -22.00
N GLU A 259 22.89 -0.37 -21.82
CA GLU A 259 22.77 0.74 -22.77
C GLU A 259 24.15 1.38 -23.02
N GLY A 260 24.51 1.53 -24.29
CA GLY A 260 25.82 2.06 -24.72
C GLY A 260 26.95 1.03 -24.76
N CYS A 261 26.68 -0.27 -24.55
CA CYS A 261 27.67 -1.33 -24.69
C CYS A 261 27.41 -2.18 -25.95
N ASP A 262 28.16 -1.91 -27.03
CA ASP A 262 27.98 -2.60 -28.32
C ASP A 262 28.74 -3.93 -28.44
N VAL A 263 29.26 -4.46 -27.33
CA VAL A 263 30.04 -5.71 -27.36
C VAL A 263 29.12 -6.89 -27.65
N ARG A 264 29.47 -7.63 -28.70
CA ARG A 264 28.81 -8.88 -29.09
C ARG A 264 29.77 -10.06 -28.93
N ARG A 265 29.20 -11.23 -28.62
CA ARG A 265 29.91 -12.50 -28.54
C ARG A 265 29.17 -13.54 -29.36
N GLU A 266 29.93 -14.43 -30.00
CA GLU A 266 29.37 -15.56 -30.76
C GLU A 266 28.70 -16.59 -29.83
N GLN A 267 29.22 -16.74 -28.60
CA GLN A 267 28.72 -17.69 -27.61
C GLN A 267 28.09 -16.98 -26.41
N LYS A 268 26.90 -17.44 -25.99
CA LYS A 268 26.18 -16.92 -24.81
C LYS A 268 26.98 -17.11 -23.52
N SER A 269 27.75 -18.19 -23.43
CA SER A 269 28.64 -18.51 -22.30
C SER A 269 29.77 -17.49 -22.09
N ALA A 270 30.13 -16.72 -23.12
CA ALA A 270 31.13 -15.67 -23.03
C ALA A 270 30.60 -14.38 -22.38
N LEU A 271 29.30 -14.34 -22.07
CA LEU A 271 28.66 -13.25 -21.32
C LEU A 271 28.14 -13.77 -19.98
N ARG A 272 28.14 -12.89 -18.98
CA ARG A 272 27.59 -13.15 -17.65
C ARG A 272 26.10 -12.86 -17.67
N SER A 273 25.28 -13.88 -17.42
CA SER A 273 23.83 -13.69 -17.25
C SER A 273 23.49 -13.18 -15.85
N CYS A 274 22.37 -12.48 -15.72
CA CYS A 274 21.80 -12.17 -14.41
C CYS A 274 21.57 -13.45 -13.58
N ALA A 275 22.00 -13.44 -12.32
CA ALA A 275 21.81 -14.55 -11.38
C ALA A 275 20.40 -14.58 -10.72
N GLY A 276 19.55 -13.59 -11.02
CA GLY A 276 18.20 -13.50 -10.46
C GLY A 276 17.19 -14.47 -11.08
N LYS A 277 15.99 -14.45 -10.53
CA LYS A 277 14.83 -15.27 -10.96
C LYS A 277 14.07 -14.72 -12.17
N CYS A 278 14.65 -13.78 -12.91
CA CYS A 278 14.03 -13.28 -14.13
C CYS A 278 13.89 -14.40 -15.19
N PRO A 279 12.84 -14.37 -16.02
CA PRO A 279 12.62 -15.34 -17.09
C PRO A 279 13.83 -15.45 -18.04
N THR A 280 14.11 -16.66 -18.54
CA THR A 280 15.30 -16.95 -19.36
C THR A 280 15.37 -16.14 -20.66
N ASP A 281 14.21 -15.85 -21.26
CA ASP A 281 14.02 -14.99 -22.43
C ASP A 281 14.28 -13.52 -22.11
N LEU A 282 13.90 -13.06 -20.91
CA LEU A 282 14.13 -11.68 -20.47
C LEU A 282 15.48 -11.47 -19.76
N LYS A 283 16.23 -12.55 -19.50
CA LYS A 283 17.46 -12.55 -18.71
C LYS A 283 18.60 -11.85 -19.46
N PRO A 284 19.06 -10.69 -18.98
CA PRO A 284 20.11 -9.94 -19.65
C PRO A 284 21.46 -10.65 -19.51
N SER A 285 22.31 -10.40 -20.50
CA SER A 285 23.69 -10.89 -20.57
C SER A 285 24.64 -9.69 -20.58
N TYR A 286 25.73 -9.76 -19.83
CA TYR A 286 26.67 -8.66 -19.63
C TYR A 286 28.10 -9.10 -19.88
N THR A 287 28.93 -8.20 -20.39
CA THR A 287 30.37 -8.46 -20.52
C THR A 287 31.09 -8.43 -19.18
N HIS A 288 30.71 -7.47 -18.31
CA HIS A 288 31.36 -7.22 -17.03
C HIS A 288 30.33 -6.86 -15.94
N LEU A 289 30.77 -6.93 -14.68
CA LEU A 289 29.93 -6.56 -13.53
C LEU A 289 29.47 -5.10 -13.61
N HIS A 290 30.32 -4.18 -14.10
CA HIS A 290 29.97 -2.77 -14.23
C HIS A 290 28.74 -2.54 -15.11
N SER A 291 28.65 -3.23 -16.26
CA SER A 291 27.50 -3.18 -17.16
C SER A 291 26.21 -3.66 -16.48
N SER A 292 26.29 -4.68 -15.62
CA SER A 292 25.14 -5.13 -14.85
C SER A 292 24.68 -4.13 -13.79
N VAL A 293 25.62 -3.40 -13.15
CA VAL A 293 25.31 -2.36 -12.18
C VAL A 293 24.66 -1.15 -12.87
N GLN A 294 25.16 -0.77 -14.04
CA GLN A 294 24.60 0.32 -14.85
C GLN A 294 23.19 0.00 -15.34
N ASP A 295 22.92 -1.23 -15.78
CA ASP A 295 21.60 -1.67 -16.25
C ASP A 295 20.63 -2.01 -15.11
N TRP A 296 21.12 -2.18 -13.87
CA TRP A 296 20.31 -2.63 -12.74
C TRP A 296 19.04 -1.80 -12.49
N PRO A 297 19.04 -0.45 -12.54
CA PRO A 297 17.81 0.33 -12.34
C PRO A 297 16.69 -0.05 -13.31
N ARG A 298 17.04 -0.38 -14.56
CA ARG A 298 16.10 -0.83 -15.60
C ARG A 298 15.73 -2.31 -15.39
N HIS A 299 16.72 -3.18 -15.25
CA HIS A 299 16.50 -4.62 -15.13
C HIS A 299 15.80 -5.03 -13.82
N LYS A 300 15.99 -4.27 -12.74
CA LYS A 300 15.36 -4.52 -11.44
C LYS A 300 13.83 -4.62 -11.57
N LEU A 301 13.21 -3.85 -12.47
CA LEU A 301 11.76 -3.88 -12.70
C LEU A 301 11.25 -5.25 -13.18
N ILE A 302 12.13 -6.04 -13.81
CA ILE A 302 11.84 -7.40 -14.31
C ILE A 302 12.37 -8.44 -13.33
N CYS A 303 13.55 -8.20 -12.76
CA CYS A 303 14.24 -9.13 -11.86
C CYS A 303 13.60 -9.20 -10.47
N LYS A 304 13.06 -8.08 -10.00
CA LYS A 304 12.37 -7.90 -8.71
C LYS A 304 11.18 -6.95 -8.91
N PRO A 305 10.12 -7.42 -9.61
CA PRO A 305 8.93 -6.61 -9.84
C PRO A 305 8.25 -6.32 -8.50
N GLY A 306 8.24 -5.04 -8.08
CA GLY A 306 7.46 -4.57 -6.94
C GLY A 306 8.19 -3.74 -5.89
N ILE A 307 9.52 -3.85 -5.76
CA ILE A 307 10.24 -3.05 -4.74
C ILE A 307 10.71 -1.72 -5.33
N THR A 308 10.00 -0.65 -4.99
CA THR A 308 10.49 0.72 -5.05
C THR A 308 10.67 1.26 -3.63
N GLY A 309 11.91 1.42 -3.17
CA GLY A 309 12.21 2.01 -1.85
C GLY A 309 13.17 1.18 -0.98
N LYS A 310 13.46 1.70 0.21
CA LYS A 310 14.26 1.02 1.25
C LYS A 310 13.31 0.21 2.12
N ILE A 311 13.28 -1.11 1.91
CA ILE A 311 12.51 -2.01 2.77
C ILE A 311 13.29 -2.22 4.09
N PRO A 312 12.63 -2.16 5.26
CA PRO A 312 13.26 -2.52 6.52
C PRO A 312 13.85 -3.93 6.45
N LYS A 313 15.04 -4.12 7.01
CA LYS A 313 15.65 -5.46 7.08
C LYS A 313 14.81 -6.33 8.02
N VAL A 314 14.10 -7.31 7.45
CA VAL A 314 13.39 -8.33 8.23
C VAL A 314 14.39 -9.41 8.62
N THR A 315 14.66 -9.54 9.92
CA THR A 315 15.62 -10.52 10.46
C THR A 315 14.95 -11.78 11.01
N ASP A 316 13.65 -11.71 11.29
CA ASP A 316 12.87 -12.80 11.86
C ASP A 316 12.30 -13.69 10.75
N LYS A 317 13.14 -14.61 10.27
CA LYS A 317 12.77 -15.57 9.22
C LYS A 317 11.63 -16.49 9.67
N ALA A 318 11.61 -16.92 10.93
CA ALA A 318 10.60 -17.84 11.46
C ALA A 318 9.21 -17.22 11.38
N LYS A 319 9.07 -15.96 11.81
CA LYS A 319 7.80 -15.24 11.74
C LYS A 319 7.33 -14.97 10.30
N VAL A 320 8.25 -14.77 9.35
CA VAL A 320 7.90 -14.67 7.92
C VAL A 320 7.35 -15.99 7.40
N LEU A 321 7.97 -17.12 7.76
CA LEU A 321 7.51 -18.46 7.37
C LEU A 321 6.13 -18.77 7.96
N GLU A 322 5.92 -18.46 9.24
CA GLU A 322 4.61 -18.57 9.90
C GLU A 322 3.54 -17.72 9.19
N LEU A 323 3.87 -16.46 8.87
CA LEU A 323 2.94 -15.56 8.18
C LEU A 323 2.56 -16.04 6.77
N LEU A 324 3.47 -16.74 6.09
CA LEU A 324 3.24 -17.35 4.79
C LEU A 324 2.64 -18.75 4.88
N GLU A 325 2.44 -19.28 6.09
CA GLU A 325 2.02 -20.66 6.36
C GLU A 325 2.94 -21.68 5.67
N VAL A 326 4.23 -21.36 5.52
CA VAL A 326 5.28 -22.26 5.04
C VAL A 326 6.03 -22.77 6.27
N GLY A 327 5.28 -23.41 7.16
CA GLY A 327 5.81 -24.30 8.20
C GLY A 327 5.37 -25.71 7.85
N ASP A 328 6.27 -26.69 8.02
CA ASP A 328 6.03 -28.10 7.72
C ASP A 328 4.63 -28.55 8.18
N GLU A 329 4.06 -29.49 7.42
CA GLU A 329 2.84 -30.23 7.72
C GLU A 329 2.64 -30.43 9.24
N VAL A 330 1.86 -29.56 9.87
CA VAL A 330 1.20 -29.84 11.14
C VAL A 330 -0.28 -29.52 10.93
N GLU A 331 -0.93 -30.44 10.23
CA GLU A 331 -2.37 -30.62 10.35
C GLU A 331 -2.70 -31.04 11.79
N GLU A 332 -3.84 -30.57 12.29
CA GLU A 332 -4.56 -31.09 13.49
C GLU A 332 -3.95 -30.86 14.89
N GLU A 333 -3.79 -29.62 15.38
CA GLU A 333 -3.73 -29.41 16.85
C GLU A 333 -4.43 -28.14 17.39
N LEU A 334 -4.90 -27.22 16.54
CA LEU A 334 -5.53 -25.97 17.00
C LEU A 334 -7.03 -26.06 17.34
N GLN A 335 -7.63 -27.25 17.25
CA GLN A 335 -9.05 -27.46 17.57
C GLN A 335 -9.32 -27.85 19.04
N VAL A 336 -8.30 -27.89 19.90
CA VAL A 336 -8.44 -28.32 21.30
C VAL A 336 -8.24 -27.18 22.32
N GLN A 337 -7.79 -25.98 21.93
CA GLN A 337 -7.46 -24.91 22.90
C GLN A 337 -8.49 -23.78 23.03
N GLU A 338 -9.56 -23.73 22.23
CA GLU A 338 -10.59 -22.69 22.36
C GLU A 338 -11.58 -22.91 23.53
N ASP A 339 -11.60 -24.10 24.15
CA ASP A 339 -12.59 -24.46 25.18
C ASP A 339 -12.17 -24.21 26.65
N GLU A 340 -10.97 -23.67 26.93
CA GLU A 340 -10.49 -23.43 28.31
C GLU A 340 -10.17 -21.96 28.65
N ARG A 341 -10.91 -20.99 28.11
CA ARG A 341 -10.89 -19.64 28.68
C ARG A 341 -12.06 -19.46 29.64
N THR A 342 -11.78 -19.43 30.94
CA THR A 342 -12.81 -19.36 31.98
C THR A 342 -13.67 -18.11 31.85
N ASP A 343 -14.99 -18.25 32.09
CA ASP A 343 -15.99 -17.18 32.01
C ASP A 343 -15.62 -15.92 32.80
N ALA A 344 -14.81 -16.05 33.86
CA ALA A 344 -14.33 -14.95 34.68
C ALA A 344 -13.40 -13.97 33.92
N GLU A 345 -12.57 -14.46 33.00
CA GLU A 345 -11.67 -13.61 32.21
C GLU A 345 -12.43 -12.86 31.11
N LEU A 346 -13.44 -13.51 30.52
CA LEU A 346 -14.34 -12.87 29.56
C LEU A 346 -15.18 -11.77 30.23
N GLU A 347 -15.64 -12.00 31.46
CA GLU A 347 -16.42 -11.03 32.24
C GLU A 347 -15.55 -9.82 32.65
N ALA A 348 -14.29 -10.04 33.02
CA ALA A 348 -13.32 -8.98 33.33
C ALA A 348 -13.03 -8.10 32.09
N PHE A 349 -12.89 -8.70 30.90
CA PHE A 349 -12.71 -7.97 29.65
C PHE A 349 -13.96 -7.15 29.27
N ARG A 350 -15.16 -7.70 29.52
CA ARG A 350 -16.43 -6.99 29.29
C ARG A 350 -16.65 -5.84 30.28
N ALA A 351 -16.17 -5.96 31.51
CA ALA A 351 -16.25 -4.90 32.52
C ALA A 351 -15.34 -3.71 32.17
N ALA A 352 -14.10 -3.97 31.74
CA ALA A 352 -13.15 -2.93 31.30
C ALA A 352 -13.65 -2.12 30.08
N ARG A 353 -14.49 -2.75 29.24
CA ARG A 353 -15.07 -2.13 28.04
C ARG A 353 -16.25 -1.19 28.35
N ARG A 354 -16.88 -1.31 29.53
CA ARG A 354 -18.03 -0.47 29.95
C ARG A 354 -17.63 0.82 30.67
N SER A 355 -16.38 0.95 31.11
CA SER A 355 -15.89 2.07 31.93
C SER A 355 -15.11 3.15 31.16
N ALA A 356 -14.96 3.02 29.84
CA ALA A 356 -14.20 3.99 29.04
C ALA A 356 -15.08 5.16 28.59
N PRO A 357 -14.74 6.42 28.91
CA PRO A 357 -15.51 7.57 28.43
C PRO A 357 -15.34 7.75 26.90
N PRO A 358 -16.36 8.26 26.20
CA PRO A 358 -16.24 8.60 24.78
C PRO A 358 -15.31 9.80 24.62
N VAL A 359 -14.36 9.70 23.68
CA VAL A 359 -13.44 10.80 23.36
C VAL A 359 -13.95 11.51 22.11
N ASP A 360 -14.20 12.80 22.23
CA ASP A 360 -14.74 13.69 21.19
C ASP A 360 -13.63 14.06 20.17
N PRO A 361 -13.78 13.76 18.87
CA PRO A 361 -12.80 14.06 17.81
C PRO A 361 -12.53 15.55 17.55
N LYS A 362 -13.30 16.46 18.15
CA LYS A 362 -13.29 17.91 17.84
C LYS A 362 -11.99 18.66 18.14
N TYR A 363 -10.99 18.04 18.78
CA TYR A 363 -9.73 18.71 19.11
C TYR A 363 -8.71 18.80 17.95
N ALA A 364 -9.01 18.25 16.76
CA ALA A 364 -8.10 18.23 15.62
C ALA A 364 -8.33 19.34 14.55
N VAL A 365 -9.29 20.25 14.72
CA VAL A 365 -9.70 21.21 13.68
C VAL A 365 -9.40 22.66 14.09
N LEU A 366 -8.74 23.45 13.23
CA LEU A 366 -8.76 24.92 13.36
C LEU A 366 -10.00 25.45 12.66
N ASP A 367 -10.74 26.30 13.36
CA ASP A 367 -11.65 27.27 12.74
C ASP A 367 -10.81 28.25 11.92
N ILE A 368 -11.07 28.32 10.62
CA ILE A 368 -10.50 29.36 9.75
C ILE A 368 -11.63 30.35 9.49
N SER A 369 -11.83 31.23 10.46
CA SER A 369 -12.47 32.52 10.26
C SER A 369 -11.56 33.58 10.87
N GLU A 370 -11.38 34.69 10.15
CA GLU A 370 -10.59 35.89 10.51
C GLU A 370 -9.13 35.89 10.03
N SER A 371 -8.97 36.16 8.72
CA SER A 371 -7.87 37.01 8.25
C SER A 371 -8.46 38.38 7.90
N GLU A 372 -8.26 39.38 8.75
CA GLU A 372 -8.56 40.77 8.44
C GLU A 372 -7.69 41.27 7.26
N PRO A 373 -8.22 42.14 6.38
CA PRO A 373 -7.43 42.72 5.31
C PRO A 373 -6.47 43.80 5.85
N PRO A 374 -5.28 43.97 5.27
CA PRO A 374 -4.34 44.98 5.73
C PRO A 374 -4.89 46.39 5.49
N ALA A 375 -4.83 47.20 6.54
CA ALA A 375 -5.14 48.62 6.51
C ALA A 375 -4.27 49.35 5.48
N SER A 376 -4.92 50.12 4.62
CA SER A 376 -4.29 51.16 3.81
C SER A 376 -3.82 52.30 4.71
N GLU A 377 -2.55 52.65 4.68
CA GLU A 377 -2.11 53.99 5.08
C GLU A 377 -1.20 54.62 4.01
N ALA A 378 -1.38 55.93 3.91
CA ALA A 378 -0.97 56.85 2.86
C ALA A 378 0.44 57.41 3.05
#